data_AF-A0A840BJ57-F1
#
_entry.id   AF-A0A840BJ57-F1
#
_cell.length_a   1.000
_cell.length_b   1.000
_cell.length_c   1.000
_cell.angle_alpha   90.00
_cell.angle_beta   90.00
_cell.angle_gamma   90.00
#
_symmetry.space_group_name_H-M   'P 1'
#
loop_
_entity.id
_entity.type
_entity.pdbx_description
1 polymer ?
#
loop_
_entity_poly.entity_id
_entity_poly.type
_entity_poly.pdbx_seq_one_letter_code
_entity_poly.pdbx_strand_id
1 'polypeptide(L)'
;MSSGRVRNPISRRQFLALPLLAAATRIGAVQGQQRLALVIGNRSYPDPFDLPPIPKNVRDVASALERRGFQVTTAADLITPAFLAAIRDFAEKVRAAGPTALALFFFSGHGVQAEAENLLLSSGLNPAGKPRDLLGQAVRLRRDVLDALPQRPEALTMAVIDACRTSITSVVRDADGLNQIEAPPGALVAFATGAGRPAISPVDPAQNTFYTGSFVKVLNQAPDDVSFSDFFRMVKADVTRTMENHPVRAIRQIAQVPYIAENTRSRMRLGLGTETLPLAEDEQSAWNQINAAYWPGDVIGRTDAYLRAFPDGRFAASAVVARDGAREAATALNSRDVKLFRSAFAVELGDDEYRGELGKAARGDKDAAARIARMYRNGAHRLAQDLKRWEGWLQFAVELGNGIASYELALHYRATDQPHLASRYEGRARALGFTPPPTLDNSRK
;
A
#
# COMPACT_ATOMS: atom_id res chain seq x y z
N MET A 1 -24.82 40.32 102.18
CA MET A 1 -25.68 39.51 101.30
C MET A 1 -25.54 39.99 99.86
N SER A 2 -25.19 39.04 98.97
CA SER A 2 -25.40 38.95 97.51
C SER A 2 -25.23 40.14 96.54
N SER A 3 -24.25 39.95 95.63
CA SER A 3 -24.34 39.94 94.16
C SER A 3 -24.49 41.23 93.32
N GLY A 4 -23.53 41.41 92.40
CA GLY A 4 -23.83 41.33 90.96
C GLY A 4 -23.24 42.43 90.05
N ARG A 5 -22.34 42.07 89.12
CA ARG A 5 -22.21 42.72 87.79
C ARG A 5 -21.40 41.88 86.78
N VAL A 6 -21.87 41.90 85.54
CA VAL A 6 -21.52 41.06 84.38
C VAL A 6 -20.80 41.89 83.31
N ARG A 7 -19.79 41.32 82.61
CA ARG A 7 -19.41 41.65 81.22
C ARG A 7 -18.75 40.44 80.54
N ASN A 8 -19.19 40.12 79.31
CA ASN A 8 -18.64 39.10 78.40
C ASN A 8 -17.51 39.65 77.51
N PRO A 9 -16.52 38.83 77.08
CA PRO A 9 -15.57 39.18 76.03
C PRO A 9 -15.75 38.38 74.71
N ILE A 10 -15.23 38.98 73.64
CA ILE A 10 -15.23 38.57 72.22
C ILE A 10 -14.03 37.62 71.93
N SER A 11 -14.21 36.57 71.13
CA SER A 11 -13.17 35.59 70.78
C SER A 11 -12.43 35.91 69.46
N ARG A 12 -11.11 35.64 69.44
CA ARG A 12 -10.18 35.81 68.31
C ARG A 12 -10.20 34.59 67.37
N ARG A 13 -10.20 34.80 66.06
CA ARG A 13 -10.00 33.76 65.03
C ARG A 13 -8.51 33.65 64.64
N GLN A 14 -7.99 32.43 64.58
CA GLN A 14 -6.64 32.09 64.09
C GLN A 14 -6.69 31.74 62.59
N PHE A 15 -5.71 32.21 61.82
CA PHE A 15 -5.52 31.84 60.41
C PHE A 15 -4.45 30.74 60.30
N LEU A 16 -4.80 29.59 59.71
CA LEU A 16 -3.86 28.54 59.30
C LEU A 16 -3.34 28.85 57.89
N ALA A 17 -2.02 28.85 57.71
CA ALA A 17 -1.35 28.91 56.41
C ALA A 17 -1.22 27.49 55.82
N LEU A 18 -1.66 27.30 54.58
CA LEU A 18 -1.58 26.04 53.82
C LEU A 18 -0.32 26.08 52.92
N PRO A 19 0.49 25.00 52.83
CA PRO A 19 1.64 24.98 51.93
C PRO A 19 1.19 24.70 50.49
N LEU A 20 1.72 25.47 49.53
CA LEU A 20 1.46 25.32 48.10
C LEU A 20 2.35 24.19 47.54
N LEU A 21 1.77 23.03 47.27
CA LEU A 21 2.47 21.91 46.63
C LEU A 21 2.55 22.18 45.12
N ALA A 22 3.73 22.53 44.61
CA ALA A 22 3.97 22.71 43.17
C ALA A 22 3.91 21.34 42.47
N ALA A 23 2.77 21.03 41.86
CA ALA A 23 2.64 19.91 40.95
C ALA A 23 3.42 20.22 39.67
N ALA A 24 4.61 19.64 39.51
CA ALA A 24 5.32 19.63 38.24
C ALA A 24 4.52 18.79 37.23
N THR A 25 3.65 19.44 36.46
CA THR A 25 3.09 18.88 35.24
C THR A 25 4.25 18.52 34.31
N ARG A 26 4.57 17.23 34.22
CA ARG A 26 5.34 16.71 33.10
C ARG A 26 4.50 16.94 31.85
N ILE A 27 4.82 17.99 31.12
CA ILE A 27 4.38 18.14 29.73
C ILE A 27 5.07 16.98 29.00
N GLY A 28 4.37 15.86 28.89
CA GLY A 28 4.76 14.83 27.95
C GLY A 28 4.77 15.49 26.59
N ALA A 29 5.96 15.58 25.96
CA ALA A 29 6.03 15.91 24.56
C ALA A 29 5.04 14.99 23.86
N VAL A 30 4.06 15.57 23.15
CA VAL A 30 3.32 14.83 22.13
C VAL A 30 4.40 14.36 21.18
N GLN A 31 4.85 13.10 21.32
CA GLN A 31 5.77 12.54 20.37
C GLN A 31 4.98 12.49 19.07
N GLY A 32 5.34 13.40 18.15
CA GLY A 32 4.80 13.41 16.80
C GLY A 32 4.93 12.01 16.20
N GLN A 33 4.02 11.67 15.30
CA GLN A 33 4.00 10.39 14.62
C GLN A 33 5.41 10.02 14.13
N GLN A 34 6.00 8.97 14.71
CA GLN A 34 7.32 8.50 14.31
C GLN A 34 7.23 7.94 12.89
N ARG A 35 8.17 8.32 12.02
CA ARG A 35 8.27 7.81 10.65
C ARG A 35 9.66 7.26 10.46
N LEU A 36 9.75 5.98 10.16
CA LEU A 36 11.01 5.25 10.03
C LEU A 36 11.09 4.68 8.63
N ALA A 37 12.25 4.80 7.98
CA ALA A 37 12.48 4.16 6.69
C ALA A 37 13.78 3.37 6.67
N LEU A 38 13.76 2.21 6.01
CA LEU A 38 14.93 1.45 5.62
C LEU A 38 15.01 1.46 4.10
N VAL A 39 16.07 2.04 3.55
CA VAL A 39 16.30 2.16 2.10
C VAL A 39 17.52 1.32 1.73
N ILE A 40 17.30 0.22 1.03
CA ILE A 40 18.35 -0.70 0.61
C ILE A 40 18.53 -0.64 -0.91
N GLY A 41 19.77 -0.46 -1.35
CA GLY A 41 20.14 -0.51 -2.75
C GLY A 41 21.22 -1.53 -3.04
N ASN A 42 20.91 -2.56 -3.80
CA ASN A 42 21.92 -3.50 -4.29
C ASN A 42 22.19 -3.23 -5.77
N ARG A 43 23.41 -2.79 -6.05
CA ARG A 43 23.96 -2.57 -7.39
C ARG A 43 24.84 -3.72 -7.83
N SER A 44 25.69 -4.21 -6.93
CA SER A 44 26.86 -5.01 -7.25
C SER A 44 26.45 -6.47 -7.47
N TYR A 45 26.43 -6.89 -8.73
CA TYR A 45 26.08 -8.24 -9.18
C TYR A 45 27.12 -8.73 -10.20
N PRO A 46 27.26 -10.05 -10.42
CA PRO A 46 28.15 -10.56 -11.46
C PRO A 46 27.78 -10.02 -12.84
N ASP A 47 28.78 -9.75 -13.68
CA ASP A 47 28.57 -9.34 -15.07
C ASP A 47 27.64 -10.33 -15.82
N PRO A 48 26.70 -9.84 -16.66
CA PRO A 48 26.44 -8.44 -17.05
C PRO A 48 25.33 -7.76 -16.20
N PHE A 49 25.05 -8.26 -15.00
CA PHE A 49 23.84 -7.91 -14.26
C PHE A 49 23.98 -6.71 -13.31
N ASP A 50 25.06 -5.96 -13.39
CA ASP A 50 25.26 -4.78 -12.56
C ASP A 50 24.16 -3.71 -12.80
N LEU A 51 23.78 -2.97 -11.76
CA LEU A 51 22.74 -1.93 -11.83
C LEU A 51 23.29 -0.54 -11.46
N PRO A 52 23.94 0.17 -12.40
CA PRO A 52 24.62 1.45 -12.11
C PRO A 52 23.77 2.56 -11.45
N PRO A 53 22.45 2.71 -11.75
CA PRO A 53 21.59 3.75 -11.13
C PRO A 53 21.33 3.62 -9.63
N ILE A 54 21.53 2.44 -9.05
CA ILE A 54 21.00 2.13 -7.70
C ILE A 54 21.56 3.03 -6.60
N PRO A 55 22.85 3.41 -6.57
CA PRO A 55 23.35 4.37 -5.58
C PRO A 55 22.65 5.74 -5.68
N LYS A 56 22.27 6.17 -6.88
CA LYS A 56 21.50 7.42 -7.08
C LYS A 56 20.07 7.26 -6.57
N ASN A 57 19.41 6.13 -6.88
CA ASN A 57 18.08 5.81 -6.37
C ASN A 57 18.02 5.92 -4.85
N VAL A 58 18.96 5.26 -4.14
CA VAL A 58 19.02 5.28 -2.66
C VAL A 58 19.14 6.70 -2.12
N ARG A 59 20.08 7.49 -2.65
CA ARG A 59 20.33 8.85 -2.18
C ARG A 59 19.11 9.75 -2.36
N ASP A 60 18.49 9.70 -3.54
CA ASP A 60 17.36 10.58 -3.87
C ASP A 60 16.09 10.21 -3.10
N VAL A 61 15.84 8.91 -2.93
CA VAL A 61 14.72 8.40 -2.12
C VAL A 61 14.92 8.76 -0.66
N ALA A 62 16.11 8.54 -0.10
CA ALA A 62 16.42 8.92 1.28
C ALA A 62 16.16 10.42 1.50
N SER A 63 16.73 11.27 0.64
CA SER A 63 16.56 12.73 0.73
C SER A 63 15.09 13.16 0.62
N ALA A 64 14.30 12.51 -0.24
CA ALA A 64 12.88 12.82 -0.41
C ALA A 64 12.03 12.38 0.80
N LEU A 65 12.34 11.22 1.38
CA LEU A 65 11.69 10.73 2.59
C LEU A 65 12.03 11.57 3.82
N GLU A 66 13.29 12.01 3.96
CA GLU A 66 13.73 12.90 5.04
C GLU A 66 12.95 14.23 5.01
N ARG A 67 12.71 14.80 3.82
CA ARG A 67 11.85 15.99 3.66
C ARG A 67 10.40 15.76 4.11
N ARG A 68 9.95 14.51 4.15
CA ARG A 68 8.63 14.08 4.67
C ARG A 68 8.70 13.61 6.13
N GLY A 69 9.83 13.87 6.81
CA GLY A 69 10.07 13.61 8.23
C GLY A 69 10.31 12.15 8.58
N PHE A 70 10.69 11.32 7.61
CA PHE A 70 11.20 9.98 7.91
C PHE A 70 12.61 10.07 8.49
N GLN A 71 12.87 9.30 9.53
CA GLN A 71 14.22 8.94 9.95
C GLN A 71 14.67 7.78 9.05
N VAL A 72 15.59 8.07 8.13
CA VAL A 72 16.00 7.11 7.10
C VAL A 72 17.28 6.39 7.53
N THR A 73 17.28 5.06 7.45
CA THR A 73 18.48 4.23 7.48
C THR A 73 18.75 3.73 6.06
N THR A 74 19.90 4.07 5.49
CA THR A 74 20.32 3.57 4.17
C THR A 74 21.32 2.43 4.32
N ALA A 75 21.24 1.43 3.44
CA ALA A 75 22.30 0.44 3.28
C ALA A 75 22.47 0.05 1.80
N ALA A 76 23.69 -0.33 1.42
CA ALA A 76 24.02 -0.62 0.04
C ALA A 76 24.80 -1.93 -0.09
N ASP A 77 24.58 -2.63 -1.21
CA ASP A 77 25.30 -3.84 -1.60
C ASP A 77 25.40 -4.90 -0.49
N LEU A 78 24.25 -5.20 0.12
CA LEU A 78 24.19 -6.15 1.23
C LEU A 78 24.18 -7.59 0.73
N ILE A 79 25.12 -8.39 1.22
CA ILE A 79 25.04 -9.85 1.17
C ILE A 79 23.93 -10.36 2.13
N THR A 80 23.44 -11.58 1.91
CA THR A 80 22.23 -12.09 2.58
C THR A 80 22.23 -12.00 4.11
N PRO A 81 23.31 -12.38 4.83
CA PRO A 81 23.32 -12.26 6.29
C PRO A 81 23.15 -10.81 6.77
N ALA A 82 23.82 -9.86 6.10
CA ALA A 82 23.75 -8.44 6.42
C ALA A 82 22.39 -7.83 6.02
N PHE A 83 21.83 -8.27 4.90
CA PHE A 83 20.49 -7.85 4.45
C PHE A 83 19.42 -8.26 5.47
N LEU A 84 19.42 -9.54 5.88
CA LEU A 84 18.50 -10.01 6.91
C LEU A 84 18.72 -9.33 8.26
N ALA A 85 19.98 -9.01 8.62
CA ALA A 85 20.28 -8.24 9.84
C ALA A 85 19.69 -6.83 9.78
N ALA A 86 19.89 -6.10 8.68
CA ALA A 86 19.34 -4.76 8.50
C ALA A 86 17.81 -4.73 8.61
N ILE A 87 17.12 -5.74 8.07
CA ILE A 87 15.66 -5.86 8.19
C ILE A 87 15.24 -6.14 9.64
N ARG A 88 15.93 -7.04 10.36
CA ARG A 88 15.65 -7.30 11.77
C ARG A 88 15.86 -6.06 12.63
N ASP A 89 16.98 -5.37 12.46
CA ASP A 89 17.30 -4.15 13.22
C ASP A 89 16.27 -3.05 12.95
N PHE A 90 15.83 -2.91 11.70
CA PHE A 90 14.75 -2.00 11.35
C PHE A 90 13.41 -2.40 11.99
N ALA A 91 13.06 -3.69 11.97
CA ALA A 91 11.85 -4.18 12.62
C ALA A 91 11.86 -3.89 14.15
N GLU A 92 13.01 -4.03 14.82
CA GLU A 92 13.14 -3.66 16.23
C GLU A 92 12.97 -2.15 16.47
N LYS A 93 13.59 -1.31 15.64
CA LYS A 93 13.38 0.15 15.70
C LYS A 93 11.91 0.50 15.52
N VAL A 94 11.25 -0.12 14.56
CA VAL A 94 9.81 0.07 14.31
C VAL A 94 9.00 -0.35 15.52
N ARG A 95 9.27 -1.53 16.12
CA ARG A 95 8.63 -2.00 17.36
C ARG A 95 8.77 -0.98 18.50
N ALA A 96 9.99 -0.46 18.70
CA ALA A 96 10.29 0.49 19.76
C ALA A 96 9.62 1.87 19.57
N ALA A 97 9.35 2.28 18.33
CA ALA A 97 8.75 3.58 18.02
C ALA A 97 7.26 3.73 18.35
N GLY A 98 6.63 2.68 18.88
CA GLY A 98 5.23 2.70 19.33
C GLY A 98 4.21 2.30 18.25
N PRO A 99 2.92 2.18 18.63
CA PRO A 99 1.89 1.55 17.80
C PRO A 99 1.44 2.39 16.61
N THR A 100 1.67 3.71 16.63
CA THR A 100 1.25 4.66 15.57
C THR A 100 2.37 5.00 14.58
N ALA A 101 3.56 4.42 14.77
CA ALA A 101 4.71 4.72 13.92
C ALA A 101 4.52 4.17 12.50
N LEU A 102 4.92 4.98 11.51
CA LEU A 102 4.97 4.59 10.12
C LEU A 102 6.30 3.92 9.81
N ALA A 103 6.24 2.80 9.08
CA ALA A 103 7.41 2.10 8.60
C ALA A 103 7.40 2.09 7.08
N LEU A 104 8.52 2.44 6.45
CA LEU A 104 8.71 2.31 5.02
C LEU A 104 9.98 1.50 4.73
N PHE A 105 9.80 0.34 4.13
CA PHE A 105 10.88 -0.42 3.52
C PHE A 105 10.96 -0.05 2.04
N PHE A 106 12.13 0.33 1.55
CA PHE A 106 12.40 0.58 0.14
C PHE A 106 13.56 -0.30 -0.31
N PHE A 107 13.37 -1.02 -1.41
CA PHE A 107 14.42 -1.82 -2.03
C PHE A 107 14.56 -1.46 -3.51
N SER A 108 15.80 -1.24 -3.95
CA SER A 108 16.15 -1.12 -5.37
C SER A 108 17.30 -2.06 -5.72
N GLY A 109 17.11 -2.89 -6.75
CA GLY A 109 18.08 -3.93 -7.13
C GLY A 109 17.46 -5.00 -8.04
N HIS A 110 18.00 -6.22 -8.03
CA HIS A 110 17.36 -7.34 -8.73
C HIS A 110 16.31 -8.05 -7.87
N GLY A 111 15.24 -8.47 -8.53
CA GLY A 111 14.19 -9.28 -7.93
C GLY A 111 13.78 -10.39 -8.89
N VAL A 112 13.50 -11.57 -8.35
CA VAL A 112 13.07 -12.73 -9.14
C VAL A 112 11.90 -13.41 -8.46
N GLN A 113 11.17 -14.21 -9.23
CA GLN A 113 10.15 -15.09 -8.69
C GLN A 113 10.60 -16.54 -8.83
N ALA A 114 10.51 -17.29 -7.74
CA ALA A 114 10.73 -18.73 -7.72
C ALA A 114 9.69 -19.38 -6.80
N GLU A 115 9.07 -20.48 -7.23
CA GLU A 115 8.07 -21.22 -6.44
C GLU A 115 6.94 -20.35 -5.86
N ALA A 116 6.44 -19.40 -6.67
CA ALA A 116 5.42 -18.40 -6.29
C ALA A 116 5.85 -17.39 -5.20
N GLU A 117 7.10 -17.41 -4.75
CA GLU A 117 7.69 -16.45 -3.82
C GLU A 117 8.38 -15.30 -4.55
N ASN A 118 8.30 -14.11 -3.95
CA ASN A 118 8.99 -12.91 -4.38
C ASN A 118 10.35 -12.81 -3.67
N LEU A 119 11.43 -12.89 -4.43
CA LEU A 119 12.80 -12.89 -3.91
C LEU A 119 13.48 -11.56 -4.25
N LEU A 120 14.06 -10.92 -3.24
CA LEU A 120 14.94 -9.76 -3.38
C LEU A 120 16.38 -10.28 -3.36
N LEU A 121 17.14 -9.99 -4.42
CA LEU A 121 18.50 -10.52 -4.55
C LEU A 121 19.51 -9.68 -3.78
N SER A 122 20.20 -10.34 -2.85
CA SER A 122 21.39 -9.84 -2.18
C SER A 122 22.51 -9.55 -3.18
N SER A 123 23.41 -8.62 -2.83
CA SER A 123 24.61 -8.33 -3.61
C SER A 123 25.43 -9.59 -3.88
N GLY A 124 26.00 -9.69 -5.08
CA GLY A 124 26.84 -10.79 -5.51
C GLY A 124 26.09 -12.04 -5.96
N LEU A 125 24.77 -12.14 -5.72
CA LEU A 125 23.98 -13.24 -6.26
C LEU A 125 23.78 -13.08 -7.76
N ASN A 126 24.05 -14.12 -8.53
CA ASN A 126 23.78 -14.12 -9.97
C ASN A 126 22.26 -14.17 -10.22
N PRO A 127 21.64 -13.13 -10.83
CA PRO A 127 20.21 -13.12 -11.12
C PRO A 127 19.77 -14.20 -12.10
N ALA A 128 20.70 -14.81 -12.86
CA ALA A 128 20.46 -15.96 -13.73
C ALA A 128 20.83 -17.32 -13.09
N GLY A 129 21.00 -17.36 -11.77
CA GLY A 129 21.29 -18.59 -11.02
C GLY A 129 20.15 -19.62 -11.02
N LYS A 130 20.42 -20.84 -10.57
CA LYS A 130 19.37 -21.88 -10.49
C LYS A 130 18.32 -21.49 -9.42
N PRO A 131 17.02 -21.75 -9.65
CA PRO A 131 15.96 -21.39 -8.69
C PRO A 131 16.22 -21.89 -7.25
N ARG A 132 16.74 -23.11 -7.08
CA ARG A 132 17.09 -23.69 -5.77
C ARG A 132 18.14 -22.86 -5.03
N ASP A 133 19.15 -22.37 -5.75
CA ASP A 133 20.25 -21.60 -5.16
C ASP A 133 19.74 -20.22 -4.73
N LEU A 134 18.88 -19.60 -5.54
CA LEU A 134 18.24 -18.33 -5.24
C LEU A 134 17.26 -18.44 -4.06
N LEU A 135 16.46 -19.52 -3.98
CA LEU A 135 15.56 -19.75 -2.84
C LEU A 135 16.28 -19.95 -1.50
N GLY A 136 17.52 -20.46 -1.55
CA GLY A 136 18.36 -20.67 -0.37
C GLY A 136 19.15 -19.43 0.06
N GLN A 137 19.37 -18.47 -0.85
CA GLN A 137 20.27 -17.34 -0.59
C GLN A 137 19.61 -15.97 -0.73
N ALA A 138 18.49 -15.81 -1.42
CA ALA A 138 17.80 -14.53 -1.55
C ALA A 138 16.93 -14.22 -0.32
N VAL A 139 16.56 -12.95 -0.17
CA VAL A 139 15.61 -12.51 0.86
C VAL A 139 14.19 -12.68 0.32
N ARG A 140 13.31 -13.34 1.09
CA ARG A 140 11.91 -13.55 0.71
C ARG A 140 11.08 -12.35 1.14
N LEU A 141 10.48 -11.64 0.20
CA LEU A 141 9.71 -10.42 0.49
C LEU A 141 8.61 -10.66 1.53
N ARG A 142 7.82 -11.73 1.37
CA ARG A 142 6.72 -12.01 2.29
C ARG A 142 7.24 -12.33 3.70
N ARG A 143 8.01 -13.40 3.82
CA ARG A 143 8.48 -13.91 5.12
C ARG A 143 9.47 -12.98 5.82
N ASP A 144 10.48 -12.51 5.09
CA ASP A 144 11.64 -11.87 5.72
C ASP A 144 11.47 -10.36 5.83
N VAL A 145 10.53 -9.74 5.08
CA VAL A 145 10.25 -8.30 5.15
C VAL A 145 8.84 -8.03 5.69
N LEU A 146 7.79 -8.49 5.02
CA LEU A 146 6.41 -8.14 5.39
C LEU A 146 5.98 -8.75 6.72
N ASP A 147 6.28 -10.03 6.94
CA ASP A 147 5.94 -10.74 8.17
C ASP A 147 6.91 -10.40 9.33
N ALA A 148 8.13 -9.96 9.01
CA ALA A 148 9.11 -9.52 10.00
C ALA A 148 8.78 -8.15 10.60
N LEU A 149 8.13 -7.28 9.83
CA LEU A 149 7.65 -5.99 10.31
C LEU A 149 6.38 -6.15 11.17
N PRO A 150 6.23 -5.36 12.25
CA PRO A 150 5.07 -5.47 13.11
C PRO A 150 3.78 -5.13 12.35
N GLN A 151 2.81 -6.04 12.46
CA GLN A 151 1.47 -5.87 11.89
C GLN A 151 0.69 -4.86 12.73
N ARG A 152 0.29 -3.75 12.11
CA ARG A 152 -0.33 -2.61 12.79
C ARG A 152 -1.54 -2.14 11.99
N PRO A 153 -2.72 -2.72 12.21
CA PRO A 153 -3.91 -2.40 11.41
C PRO A 153 -4.29 -0.92 11.42
N GLU A 154 -4.03 -0.23 12.54
CA GLU A 154 -4.34 1.19 12.73
C GLU A 154 -3.20 2.14 12.31
N ALA A 155 -2.02 1.61 11.98
CA ALA A 155 -0.91 2.37 11.43
C ALA A 155 -0.69 1.99 9.96
N LEU A 156 0.46 2.38 9.40
CA LEU A 156 0.80 2.09 8.02
C LEU A 156 2.23 1.56 7.91
N THR A 157 2.34 0.33 7.41
CA THR A 157 3.60 -0.31 6.99
C THR A 157 3.65 -0.32 5.45
N MET A 158 4.69 0.27 4.88
CA MET A 158 4.89 0.36 3.44
C MET A 158 6.09 -0.45 3.01
N ALA A 159 5.96 -1.18 1.90
CA ALA A 159 7.09 -1.78 1.21
C ALA A 159 7.10 -1.35 -0.25
N VAL A 160 8.20 -0.78 -0.72
CA VAL A 160 8.38 -0.27 -2.07
C VAL A 160 9.50 -1.05 -2.74
N ILE A 161 9.15 -1.80 -3.79
CA ILE A 161 10.04 -2.75 -4.44
C ILE A 161 10.30 -2.28 -5.88
N ASP A 162 11.43 -1.58 -6.05
CA ASP A 162 11.95 -1.13 -7.33
C ASP A 162 12.99 -2.11 -7.87
N ALA A 163 12.51 -3.28 -8.27
CA ALA A 163 13.35 -4.36 -8.73
C ALA A 163 13.10 -4.72 -10.19
N CYS A 164 14.20 -4.92 -10.94
CA CYS A 164 14.19 -5.50 -12.28
C CYS A 164 13.53 -6.87 -12.26
N ARG A 165 12.82 -7.22 -13.33
CA ARG A 165 12.05 -8.46 -13.46
C ARG A 165 12.53 -9.28 -14.63
N THR A 166 13.69 -9.90 -14.47
CA THR A 166 14.16 -10.92 -15.40
C THR A 166 13.73 -12.28 -14.87
N SER A 167 12.94 -13.04 -15.63
CA SER A 167 12.92 -14.48 -15.42
C SER A 167 14.23 -15.05 -15.96
N ILE A 168 14.71 -16.11 -15.32
CA ILE A 168 15.94 -16.83 -15.68
C ILE A 168 15.68 -17.79 -16.85
N THR A 169 14.42 -17.89 -17.28
CA THR A 169 13.96 -18.84 -18.28
C THR A 169 13.24 -18.12 -19.39
N SER A 170 13.91 -17.20 -20.06
CA SER A 170 13.56 -16.91 -21.46
C SER A 170 13.83 -18.19 -22.27
N VAL A 171 12.77 -18.95 -22.58
CA VAL A 171 12.49 -19.62 -23.87
C VAL A 171 11.26 -20.55 -23.77
N VAL A 172 10.81 -21.04 -22.60
CA VAL A 172 9.56 -21.85 -22.51
C VAL A 172 8.88 -21.72 -21.12
N ARG A 173 7.93 -20.77 -20.96
CA ARG A 173 6.79 -20.70 -19.98
C ARG A 173 6.60 -19.30 -19.36
N ASP A 174 5.38 -18.79 -19.49
CA ASP A 174 4.90 -17.44 -19.17
C ASP A 174 4.87 -17.05 -17.67
N ALA A 175 6.03 -16.93 -17.01
CA ALA A 175 6.11 -16.43 -15.62
C ALA A 175 7.23 -15.40 -15.45
N ASP A 176 7.11 -14.26 -16.13
CA ASP A 176 8.11 -13.19 -16.12
C ASP A 176 7.86 -12.15 -15.00
N GLY A 177 8.44 -12.33 -13.81
CA GLY A 177 8.50 -11.27 -12.79
C GLY A 177 7.90 -11.61 -11.42
N LEU A 178 7.88 -10.63 -10.50
CA LEU A 178 7.36 -10.82 -9.13
C LEU A 178 5.86 -11.12 -9.12
N ASN A 179 5.47 -12.12 -8.35
CA ASN A 179 4.11 -12.58 -8.15
C ASN A 179 3.23 -11.50 -7.50
N GLN A 180 1.94 -11.48 -7.82
CA GLN A 180 0.99 -10.71 -7.03
C GLN A 180 0.98 -11.22 -5.58
N ILE A 181 0.87 -10.30 -4.64
CA ILE A 181 0.75 -10.59 -3.21
C ILE A 181 -0.50 -9.93 -2.64
N GLU A 182 -0.90 -10.42 -1.47
CA GLU A 182 -1.84 -9.74 -0.59
C GLU A 182 -1.07 -8.97 0.47
N ALA A 183 -1.39 -7.69 0.64
CA ALA A 183 -0.81 -6.91 1.72
C ALA A 183 -1.38 -7.37 3.07
N PRO A 184 -0.53 -7.59 4.09
CA PRO A 184 -0.99 -7.80 5.46
C PRO A 184 -1.83 -6.63 5.99
N PRO A 185 -2.68 -6.82 7.03
CA PRO A 185 -3.48 -5.74 7.60
C PRO A 185 -2.63 -4.55 8.07
N GLY A 186 -2.99 -3.34 7.63
CA GLY A 186 -2.23 -2.11 7.87
C GLY A 186 -1.04 -1.92 6.93
N ALA A 187 -0.92 -2.75 5.87
CA ALA A 187 0.20 -2.65 4.93
C ALA A 187 -0.22 -2.16 3.53
N LEU A 188 0.74 -1.53 2.86
CA LEU A 188 0.70 -1.18 1.44
C LEU A 188 2.02 -1.63 0.81
N VAL A 189 1.94 -2.43 -0.25
CA VAL A 189 3.12 -2.85 -1.01
C VAL A 189 3.01 -2.33 -2.43
N ALA A 190 3.98 -1.50 -2.82
CA ALA A 190 4.09 -0.95 -4.16
C ALA A 190 5.26 -1.59 -4.89
N PHE A 191 5.00 -2.10 -6.09
CA PHE A 191 6.02 -2.66 -6.95
C PHE A 191 6.18 -1.78 -8.17
N ALA A 192 7.43 -1.60 -8.59
CA ALA A 192 7.73 -0.72 -9.69
C ALA A 192 7.05 -1.14 -11.00
N THR A 193 6.87 -2.43 -11.26
CA THR A 193 6.22 -2.93 -12.48
C THR A 193 5.13 -3.97 -12.17
N GLY A 194 4.35 -4.33 -13.18
CA GLY A 194 3.29 -5.34 -13.14
C GLY A 194 3.85 -6.72 -13.47
N ALA A 195 3.24 -7.77 -12.94
CA ALA A 195 3.75 -9.13 -13.14
C ALA A 195 3.65 -9.48 -14.63
N GLY A 196 4.69 -10.12 -15.18
CA GLY A 196 4.84 -10.37 -16.62
C GLY A 196 5.70 -9.35 -17.40
N ARG A 197 6.21 -8.27 -16.78
CA ARG A 197 6.93 -7.18 -17.50
C ARG A 197 8.23 -6.74 -16.81
N PRO A 198 9.34 -6.53 -17.54
CA PRO A 198 10.60 -6.05 -16.96
C PRO A 198 10.45 -4.63 -16.41
N ALA A 199 11.05 -4.34 -15.24
CA ALA A 199 11.34 -2.97 -14.88
C ALA A 199 12.63 -2.55 -15.59
N ILE A 200 12.64 -1.38 -16.21
CA ILE A 200 13.77 -0.94 -17.03
C ILE A 200 14.64 -0.03 -16.19
N SER A 201 15.89 -0.44 -16.01
CA SER A 201 16.92 0.43 -15.46
C SER A 201 17.68 1.09 -16.62
N PRO A 202 17.86 2.42 -16.60
CA PRO A 202 18.89 3.06 -17.42
C PRO A 202 20.26 2.44 -17.14
N VAL A 203 21.14 2.47 -18.14
CA VAL A 203 22.56 2.11 -17.97
C VAL A 203 23.35 3.27 -17.33
N ASP A 204 22.83 4.49 -17.49
CA ASP A 204 23.46 5.71 -17.01
C ASP A 204 23.35 5.84 -15.48
N PRO A 205 24.47 5.80 -14.73
CA PRO A 205 24.46 5.96 -13.27
C PRO A 205 24.00 7.35 -12.80
N ALA A 206 23.93 8.34 -13.69
CA ALA A 206 23.42 9.67 -13.39
C ALA A 206 21.89 9.76 -13.44
N GLN A 207 21.19 8.70 -13.84
CA GLN A 207 19.72 8.65 -13.89
C GLN A 207 19.14 7.79 -12.78
N ASN A 208 17.90 8.07 -12.37
CA ASN A 208 17.13 7.12 -11.55
C ASN A 208 16.46 6.10 -12.46
N THR A 209 16.07 4.95 -11.91
CA THR A 209 15.06 4.09 -12.56
C THR A 209 13.76 4.87 -12.77
N PHE A 210 12.94 4.50 -13.76
CA PHE A 210 11.70 5.22 -14.06
C PHE A 210 10.75 5.32 -12.86
N TYR A 211 10.63 4.23 -12.10
CA TYR A 211 9.82 4.22 -10.91
C TYR A 211 10.40 5.12 -9.81
N THR A 212 11.69 5.00 -9.50
CA THR A 212 12.31 5.85 -8.48
C THR A 212 12.28 7.33 -8.86
N GLY A 213 12.50 7.66 -10.14
CA GLY A 213 12.37 9.02 -10.65
C GLY A 213 10.97 9.60 -10.41
N SER A 214 9.93 8.84 -10.74
CA SER A 214 8.53 9.25 -10.53
C SER A 214 8.17 9.31 -9.04
N PHE A 215 8.62 8.33 -8.24
CA PHE A 215 8.44 8.31 -6.79
C PHE A 215 9.01 9.57 -6.14
N VAL A 216 10.27 9.91 -6.42
CA VAL A 216 10.94 11.10 -5.87
C VAL A 216 10.26 12.38 -6.35
N LYS A 217 9.94 12.47 -7.64
CA LYS A 217 9.23 13.62 -8.22
C LYS A 217 7.89 13.86 -7.53
N VAL A 218 7.03 12.86 -7.48
CA VAL A 218 5.70 12.97 -6.87
C VAL A 218 5.82 13.22 -5.37
N LEU A 219 6.75 12.58 -4.66
CA LEU A 219 6.92 12.77 -3.23
C LEU A 219 7.38 14.19 -2.89
N ASN A 220 8.15 14.83 -3.76
CA ASN A 220 8.56 16.23 -3.57
C ASN A 220 7.46 17.24 -3.93
N GLN A 221 6.53 16.89 -4.81
CA GLN A 221 5.54 17.82 -5.36
C GLN A 221 4.15 17.69 -4.75
N ALA A 222 3.79 16.50 -4.25
CA ALA A 222 2.45 16.25 -3.75
C ALA A 222 2.10 17.14 -2.53
N PRO A 223 0.87 17.65 -2.43
CA PRO A 223 0.44 18.34 -1.23
C PRO A 223 0.51 17.46 0.02
N ASP A 224 0.72 18.07 1.18
CA ASP A 224 0.82 17.38 2.46
C ASP A 224 -0.44 16.60 2.84
N ASP A 225 -1.61 17.02 2.34
CA ASP A 225 -2.90 16.39 2.61
C ASP A 225 -3.21 15.14 1.80
N VAL A 226 -2.40 14.86 0.79
CA VAL A 226 -2.48 13.62 0.04
C VAL A 226 -2.20 12.46 0.98
N SER A 227 -3.03 11.42 0.91
CA SER A 227 -2.78 10.18 1.66
C SER A 227 -1.65 9.37 1.02
N PHE A 228 -0.93 8.54 1.77
CA PHE A 228 0.06 7.62 1.19
C PHE A 228 -0.56 6.71 0.12
N SER A 229 -1.81 6.27 0.32
CA SER A 229 -2.58 5.49 -0.65
C SER A 229 -2.78 6.24 -1.97
N ASP A 230 -3.14 7.53 -1.91
CA ASP A 230 -3.30 8.37 -3.10
C ASP A 230 -1.93 8.68 -3.73
N PHE A 231 -0.91 8.93 -2.90
CA PHE A 231 0.46 9.14 -3.35
C PHE A 231 0.97 7.98 -4.21
N PHE A 232 0.81 6.73 -3.78
CA PHE A 232 1.23 5.59 -4.59
C PHE A 232 0.43 5.44 -5.88
N ARG A 233 -0.87 5.81 -5.88
CA ARG A 233 -1.69 5.88 -7.11
C ARG A 233 -1.20 7.00 -8.06
N MET A 234 -0.79 8.14 -7.52
CA MET A 234 -0.16 9.22 -8.29
C MET A 234 1.18 8.79 -8.89
N VAL A 235 2.01 8.07 -8.13
CA VAL A 235 3.27 7.47 -8.63
C VAL A 235 2.97 6.49 -9.77
N LYS A 236 1.96 5.62 -9.61
CA LYS A 236 1.53 4.71 -10.68
C LYS A 236 1.17 5.48 -11.96
N ALA A 237 0.34 6.52 -11.83
CA ALA A 237 -0.07 7.34 -12.97
C ALA A 237 1.11 8.09 -13.63
N ASP A 238 2.03 8.63 -12.84
CA ASP A 238 3.19 9.36 -13.37
C ASP A 238 4.19 8.43 -14.08
N VAL A 239 4.43 7.23 -13.55
CA VAL A 239 5.26 6.21 -14.22
C VAL A 239 4.63 5.82 -15.54
N THR A 240 3.35 5.47 -15.57
CA THR A 240 2.64 5.09 -16.80
C THR A 240 2.73 6.20 -17.83
N ARG A 241 2.43 7.45 -17.45
CA ARG A 241 2.52 8.60 -18.36
C ARG A 241 3.95 8.83 -18.87
N THR A 242 4.96 8.73 -18.00
CA THR A 242 6.37 8.92 -18.37
C THR A 242 6.81 7.86 -19.37
N MET A 243 6.42 6.62 -19.15
CA MET A 243 6.72 5.49 -20.02
C MET A 243 6.02 5.61 -21.38
N GLU A 244 4.72 5.94 -21.40
CA GLU A 244 3.92 6.06 -22.63
C GLU A 244 4.36 7.23 -23.52
N ASN A 245 4.87 8.30 -22.92
CA ASN A 245 5.36 9.50 -23.62
C ASN A 245 6.88 9.48 -23.82
N HIS A 246 7.55 8.37 -23.55
CA HIS A 246 9.00 8.30 -23.66
C HIS A 246 9.46 8.51 -25.12
N PRO A 247 10.50 9.34 -25.38
CA PRO A 247 10.93 9.66 -26.75
C PRO A 247 11.35 8.41 -27.54
N VAL A 248 11.96 7.43 -26.86
CA VAL A 248 12.37 6.15 -27.46
C VAL A 248 11.17 5.21 -27.60
N ARG A 249 10.80 4.85 -28.84
CA ARG A 249 9.68 3.94 -29.15
C ARG A 249 9.81 2.56 -28.49
N ALA A 250 11.03 2.01 -28.44
CA ALA A 250 11.27 0.72 -27.81
C ALA A 250 10.85 0.72 -26.33
N ILE A 251 11.14 1.79 -25.59
CA ILE A 251 10.77 1.95 -24.18
C ILE A 251 9.25 2.08 -24.01
N ARG A 252 8.55 2.75 -24.94
CA ARG A 252 7.07 2.82 -24.94
C ARG A 252 6.41 1.45 -25.09
N GLN A 253 6.99 0.54 -25.88
CA GLN A 253 6.43 -0.79 -26.14
C GLN A 253 6.50 -1.72 -24.92
N ILE A 254 7.45 -1.47 -24.02
CA ILE A 254 7.65 -2.22 -22.77
C ILE A 254 7.13 -1.44 -21.55
N ALA A 255 6.15 -0.56 -21.77
CA ALA A 255 5.58 0.32 -20.74
C ALA A 255 5.32 -0.41 -19.42
N GLN A 256 5.97 0.11 -18.38
CA GLN A 256 5.93 -0.36 -17.02
C GLN A 256 4.70 0.21 -16.33
N VAL A 257 3.86 -0.69 -15.80
CA VAL A 257 2.65 -0.31 -15.05
C VAL A 257 2.85 -0.76 -13.61
N PRO A 258 3.07 0.16 -12.65
CA PRO A 258 3.25 -0.22 -11.26
C PRO A 258 2.06 -0.99 -10.71
N TYR A 259 2.35 -1.93 -9.81
CA TYR A 259 1.37 -2.75 -9.11
C TYR A 259 1.32 -2.34 -7.64
N ILE A 260 0.11 -2.20 -7.08
CA ILE A 260 -0.11 -1.87 -5.67
C ILE A 260 -0.95 -3.00 -5.07
N ALA A 261 -0.48 -3.55 -3.96
CA ALA A 261 -1.28 -4.38 -3.05
C ALA A 261 -1.57 -3.56 -1.80
N GLU A 262 -2.84 -3.42 -1.41
CA GLU A 262 -3.24 -2.53 -0.33
C GLU A 262 -4.23 -3.18 0.65
N ASN A 263 -3.94 -3.06 1.95
CA ASN A 263 -4.82 -3.47 3.05
C ASN A 263 -4.72 -2.47 4.21
N THR A 264 -4.72 -1.19 3.89
CA THR A 264 -4.67 -0.09 4.86
C THR A 264 -6.05 0.12 5.45
N ARG A 265 -6.17 0.51 6.72
CA ARG A 265 -7.46 0.94 7.32
C ARG A 265 -7.53 2.45 7.51
N SER A 266 -6.39 3.05 7.80
CA SER A 266 -6.24 4.48 8.05
C SER A 266 -5.66 5.21 6.85
N ARG A 267 -6.25 6.37 6.49
CA ARG A 267 -5.69 7.28 5.48
C ARG A 267 -4.64 8.19 6.11
N MET A 268 -3.39 7.70 6.15
CA MET A 268 -2.25 8.48 6.64
C MET A 268 -1.80 9.50 5.60
N ARG A 269 -1.62 10.76 5.99
CA ARG A 269 -1.21 11.88 5.12
C ARG A 269 0.31 11.97 4.96
N LEU A 270 0.76 12.57 3.85
CA LEU A 270 2.19 12.81 3.58
C LEU A 270 2.82 13.85 4.52
N GLY A 271 2.08 14.89 4.92
CA GLY A 271 2.58 15.93 5.84
C GLY A 271 2.72 15.45 7.29
N LEU A 272 3.64 16.05 8.06
CA LEU A 272 3.91 15.74 9.47
C LEU A 272 2.95 16.44 10.46
N GLY A 273 2.25 17.48 10.00
CA GLY A 273 1.61 18.49 10.85
C GLY A 273 0.10 18.30 11.06
N THR A 274 -0.31 18.66 12.28
CA THR A 274 -1.70 18.81 12.76
C THR A 274 -2.33 20.16 12.43
N GLU A 275 -1.55 21.16 12.01
CA GLU A 275 -2.08 22.48 11.64
C GLU A 275 -2.50 22.51 10.19
N THR A 276 -3.80 22.37 10.01
CA THR A 276 -4.46 22.63 8.75
C THR A 276 -4.88 24.09 8.75
N LEU A 277 -4.45 24.86 7.74
CA LEU A 277 -5.13 26.14 7.44
C LEU A 277 -6.65 25.88 7.45
N PRO A 278 -7.48 26.81 7.97
CA PRO A 278 -8.93 26.65 7.96
C PRO A 278 -9.38 26.34 6.54
N LEU A 279 -9.96 25.16 6.35
CA LEU A 279 -10.51 24.80 5.06
C LEU A 279 -11.83 25.54 4.88
N ALA A 280 -12.08 26.04 3.68
CA ALA A 280 -13.37 26.62 3.36
C ALA A 280 -14.47 25.54 3.60
N GLU A 281 -15.54 25.92 4.30
CA GLU A 281 -16.57 24.96 4.75
C GLU A 281 -17.24 24.26 3.55
N ASP A 282 -17.38 24.97 2.44
CA ASP A 282 -17.90 24.47 1.17
C ASP A 282 -16.99 23.40 0.55
N GLU A 283 -15.68 23.64 0.52
CA GLU A 283 -14.69 22.67 0.06
C GLU A 283 -14.68 21.40 0.94
N GLN A 284 -14.70 21.57 2.26
CA GLN A 284 -14.76 20.46 3.20
C GLN A 284 -16.05 19.64 3.02
N SER A 285 -17.19 20.32 2.86
CA SER A 285 -18.48 19.69 2.61
C SER A 285 -18.47 18.89 1.30
N ALA A 286 -17.96 19.48 0.22
CA ALA A 286 -17.84 18.80 -1.07
C ALA A 286 -16.92 17.55 -0.98
N TRP A 287 -15.81 17.64 -0.24
CA TRP A 287 -14.94 16.50 0.01
C TRP A 287 -15.61 15.41 0.85
N ASN A 288 -16.37 15.78 1.88
CA ASN A 288 -17.14 14.83 2.69
C ASN A 288 -18.18 14.09 1.84
N GLN A 289 -18.82 14.78 0.89
CA GLN A 289 -19.74 14.15 -0.05
C GLN A 289 -19.02 13.15 -0.97
N ILE A 290 -17.81 13.44 -1.46
CA ILE A 290 -17.01 12.46 -2.21
C ILE A 290 -16.69 11.22 -1.35
N ASN A 291 -16.34 11.43 -0.08
CA ASN A 291 -16.01 10.33 0.83
C ASN A 291 -17.22 9.44 1.13
N ALA A 292 -18.41 10.02 1.23
CA ALA A 292 -19.68 9.33 1.45
C ALA A 292 -20.29 8.69 0.16
N ALA A 293 -19.59 8.73 -0.97
CA ALA A 293 -20.02 8.06 -2.20
C ALA A 293 -19.42 6.65 -2.30
N TYR A 294 -20.30 5.67 -2.52
CA TYR A 294 -19.96 4.24 -2.60
C TYR A 294 -20.29 3.63 -3.97
N TRP A 295 -21.02 4.32 -4.83
CA TRP A 295 -21.22 3.90 -6.21
C TRP A 295 -20.21 4.61 -7.12
N PRO A 296 -19.47 3.90 -8.00
CA PRO A 296 -18.46 4.53 -8.85
C PRO A 296 -18.98 5.72 -9.66
N GLY A 297 -20.19 5.63 -10.22
CA GLY A 297 -20.82 6.75 -10.94
C GLY A 297 -21.05 7.99 -10.07
N ASP A 298 -21.43 7.80 -8.80
CA ASP A 298 -21.63 8.91 -7.85
C ASP A 298 -20.29 9.53 -7.45
N VAL A 299 -19.23 8.71 -7.30
CA VAL A 299 -17.87 9.20 -7.04
C VAL A 299 -17.38 10.05 -8.22
N ILE A 300 -17.56 9.59 -9.46
CA ILE A 300 -17.18 10.34 -10.67
C ILE A 300 -17.91 11.68 -10.71
N GLY A 301 -19.24 11.67 -10.57
CA GLY A 301 -20.03 12.91 -10.62
C GLY A 301 -19.64 13.92 -9.54
N ARG A 302 -19.40 13.46 -8.30
CA ARG A 302 -19.01 14.33 -7.19
C ARG A 302 -17.58 14.87 -7.32
N THR A 303 -16.65 14.04 -7.81
CA THR A 303 -15.27 14.49 -8.06
C THR A 303 -15.17 15.47 -9.23
N ASP A 304 -15.93 15.27 -10.31
CA ASP A 304 -16.00 16.22 -11.43
C ASP A 304 -16.70 17.55 -11.02
N ALA A 305 -17.65 17.52 -10.09
CA ALA A 305 -18.19 18.74 -9.49
C ALA A 305 -17.17 19.46 -8.60
N TYR A 306 -16.48 18.72 -7.72
CA TYR A 306 -15.44 19.27 -6.85
C TYR A 306 -14.30 19.91 -7.64
N LEU A 307 -13.76 19.23 -8.65
CA LEU A 307 -12.65 19.74 -9.47
C LEU A 307 -13.01 20.96 -10.31
N ARG A 308 -14.30 21.16 -10.62
CA ARG A 308 -14.78 22.40 -11.27
C ARG A 308 -14.90 23.56 -10.30
N ALA A 309 -15.34 23.30 -9.07
CA ALA A 309 -15.51 24.32 -8.04
C ALA A 309 -14.18 24.71 -7.37
N PHE A 310 -13.28 23.73 -7.19
CA PHE A 310 -12.01 23.86 -6.47
C PHE A 310 -10.86 23.25 -7.30
N PRO A 311 -10.53 23.82 -8.48
CA PRO A 311 -9.50 23.27 -9.37
C PRO A 311 -8.11 23.20 -8.71
N ASP A 312 -7.79 24.20 -7.90
CA ASP A 312 -6.56 24.28 -7.09
C ASP A 312 -6.84 24.03 -5.60
N GLY A 313 -7.96 23.35 -5.31
CA GLY A 313 -8.39 23.00 -3.96
C GLY A 313 -7.39 22.08 -3.27
N ARG A 314 -7.45 22.09 -1.93
CA ARG A 314 -6.61 21.28 -1.06
C ARG A 314 -6.67 19.79 -1.38
N PHE A 315 -7.84 19.28 -1.75
CA PHE A 315 -8.04 17.88 -2.10
C PHE A 315 -8.07 17.62 -3.61
N ALA A 316 -7.71 18.59 -4.46
CA ALA A 316 -7.75 18.43 -5.92
C ALA A 316 -6.96 17.20 -6.40
N ALA A 317 -5.74 17.00 -5.86
CA ALA A 317 -4.93 15.82 -6.18
C ALA A 317 -5.64 14.50 -5.82
N SER A 318 -6.17 14.38 -4.59
CA SER A 318 -6.92 13.20 -4.15
C SER A 318 -8.25 13.02 -4.89
N ALA A 319 -8.90 14.11 -5.30
CA ALA A 319 -10.12 14.06 -6.11
C ALA A 319 -9.85 13.52 -7.52
N VAL A 320 -8.73 13.89 -8.14
CA VAL A 320 -8.28 13.29 -9.42
C VAL A 320 -8.04 11.80 -9.26
N VAL A 321 -7.32 11.38 -8.22
CA VAL A 321 -7.06 9.95 -7.94
C VAL A 321 -8.37 9.18 -7.73
N ALA A 322 -9.29 9.72 -6.93
CA ALA A 322 -10.58 9.09 -6.66
C ALA A 322 -11.45 8.98 -7.93
N ARG A 323 -11.44 10.01 -8.78
CA ARG A 323 -12.17 10.01 -10.05
C ARG A 323 -11.63 8.95 -11.00
N ASP A 324 -10.32 8.92 -11.19
CA ASP A 324 -9.69 8.04 -12.17
C ASP A 324 -9.87 6.57 -11.74
N GLY A 325 -9.68 6.26 -10.46
CA GLY A 325 -9.98 4.93 -9.91
C GLY A 325 -11.47 4.56 -9.99
N ALA A 326 -12.39 5.50 -9.78
CA ALA A 326 -13.82 5.26 -9.96
C ALA A 326 -14.21 5.03 -11.44
N ARG A 327 -13.50 5.63 -12.40
CA ARG A 327 -13.67 5.34 -13.84
C ARG A 327 -13.21 3.94 -14.19
N GLU A 328 -12.08 3.49 -13.63
CA GLU A 328 -11.63 2.09 -13.75
C GLU A 328 -12.70 1.13 -13.17
N ALA A 329 -13.21 1.42 -11.97
CA ALA A 329 -14.29 0.65 -11.34
C ALA A 329 -15.58 0.62 -12.18
N ALA A 330 -16.02 1.75 -12.71
CA ALA A 330 -17.19 1.81 -13.58
C ALA A 330 -17.00 0.99 -14.86
N THR A 331 -15.80 1.01 -15.44
CA THR A 331 -15.45 0.20 -16.61
C THR A 331 -15.49 -1.30 -16.28
N ALA A 332 -14.90 -1.71 -15.15
CA ALA A 332 -14.92 -3.09 -14.69
C ALA A 332 -16.34 -3.60 -14.42
N LEU A 333 -17.22 -2.78 -13.83
CA LEU A 333 -18.64 -3.13 -13.62
C LEU A 333 -19.43 -3.36 -14.91
N ASN A 334 -18.99 -2.77 -16.04
CA ASN A 334 -19.61 -2.98 -17.35
C ASN A 334 -19.11 -4.26 -18.06
N SER A 335 -18.13 -4.98 -17.49
CA SER A 335 -17.71 -6.28 -18.01
C SER A 335 -18.86 -7.28 -17.95
N ARG A 336 -18.99 -8.09 -19.01
CA ARG A 336 -20.03 -9.13 -19.12
C ARG A 336 -19.93 -10.20 -18.03
N ASP A 337 -18.74 -10.36 -17.46
CA ASP A 337 -18.49 -11.33 -16.41
C ASP A 337 -18.92 -10.84 -15.03
N VAL A 338 -19.04 -9.53 -14.81
CA VAL A 338 -19.29 -8.96 -13.48
C VAL A 338 -20.79 -8.86 -13.20
N LYS A 339 -21.27 -9.67 -12.26
CA LYS A 339 -22.68 -9.71 -11.84
C LYS A 339 -22.96 -8.80 -10.64
N LEU A 340 -22.45 -7.58 -10.66
CA LEU A 340 -22.68 -6.58 -9.60
C LEU A 340 -23.43 -5.36 -10.14
N PHE A 341 -24.37 -4.88 -9.33
CA PHE A 341 -25.17 -3.70 -9.60
C PHE A 341 -25.09 -2.73 -8.42
N ARG A 342 -25.74 -1.56 -8.52
CA ARG A 342 -25.76 -0.55 -7.45
C ARG A 342 -26.15 -1.11 -6.08
N SER A 343 -27.05 -2.10 -6.02
CA SER A 343 -27.44 -2.78 -4.77
C SER A 343 -26.30 -3.54 -4.08
N ALA A 344 -25.23 -3.88 -4.80
CA ALA A 344 -24.03 -4.47 -4.22
C ALA A 344 -23.24 -3.49 -3.34
N PHE A 345 -23.42 -2.19 -3.58
CA PHE A 345 -22.73 -1.10 -2.90
C PHE A 345 -23.61 -0.44 -1.82
N ALA A 346 -24.47 -1.23 -1.18
CA ALA A 346 -25.35 -0.75 -0.12
C ALA A 346 -24.62 -0.73 1.24
N VAL A 347 -24.43 0.47 1.79
CA VAL A 347 -23.69 0.71 3.03
C VAL A 347 -24.35 0.13 4.28
N GLU A 348 -25.68 -0.02 4.26
CA GLU A 348 -26.49 -0.46 5.40
C GLU A 348 -26.32 -1.96 5.71
N LEU A 349 -25.66 -2.72 4.81
CA LEU A 349 -25.55 -4.17 4.92
C LEU A 349 -24.48 -4.64 5.92
N GLY A 350 -23.50 -3.80 6.26
CA GLY A 350 -22.32 -4.21 7.02
C GLY A 350 -21.83 -3.19 8.05
N ASP A 351 -20.80 -3.57 8.79
CA ASP A 351 -20.14 -2.71 9.79
C ASP A 351 -19.23 -1.62 9.16
N ASP A 352 -18.45 -0.91 9.98
CA ASP A 352 -17.52 0.12 9.52
C ASP A 352 -16.39 -0.43 8.64
N GLU A 353 -15.94 -1.66 8.88
CA GLU A 353 -14.86 -2.28 8.08
C GLU A 353 -15.37 -2.61 6.68
N TYR A 354 -16.55 -3.21 6.57
CA TYR A 354 -17.21 -3.42 5.28
C TYR A 354 -17.40 -2.10 4.52
N ARG A 355 -17.89 -1.06 5.18
CA ARG A 355 -18.06 0.28 4.55
C ARG A 355 -16.72 0.86 4.11
N GLY A 356 -15.66 0.70 4.90
CA GLY A 356 -14.30 1.11 4.53
C GLY A 356 -13.82 0.45 3.25
N GLU A 357 -13.98 -0.88 3.14
CA GLU A 357 -13.63 -1.63 1.93
C GLU A 357 -14.49 -1.25 0.73
N LEU A 358 -15.80 -1.03 0.96
CA LEU A 358 -16.71 -0.64 -0.10
C LEU A 358 -16.31 0.69 -0.75
N GLY A 359 -15.91 1.67 0.07
CA GLY A 359 -15.42 2.95 -0.42
C GLY A 359 -14.12 2.83 -1.22
N LYS A 360 -13.23 1.89 -0.89
CA LYS A 360 -12.00 1.64 -1.66
C LYS A 360 -12.31 0.94 -2.97
N ALA A 361 -13.14 -0.09 -2.95
CA ALA A 361 -13.53 -0.85 -4.13
C ALA A 361 -14.29 0.03 -5.15
N ALA A 362 -15.15 0.95 -4.67
CA ALA A 362 -15.83 1.95 -5.50
C ALA A 362 -14.86 2.91 -6.23
N ARG A 363 -13.62 3.03 -5.74
CA ARG A 363 -12.53 3.83 -6.30
C ARG A 363 -11.45 2.96 -6.96
N GLY A 364 -11.80 1.74 -7.36
CA GLY A 364 -10.94 0.85 -8.15
C GLY A 364 -9.94 0.02 -7.36
N ASP A 365 -10.06 -0.05 -6.03
CA ASP A 365 -9.22 -0.93 -5.22
C ASP A 365 -9.63 -2.40 -5.40
N LYS A 366 -8.82 -3.13 -6.17
CA LYS A 366 -9.00 -4.55 -6.50
C LYS A 366 -8.87 -5.48 -5.29
N ASP A 367 -8.09 -5.10 -4.27
CA ASP A 367 -7.86 -5.93 -3.09
C ASP A 367 -9.00 -5.75 -2.09
N ALA A 368 -9.54 -4.54 -2.00
CA ALA A 368 -10.78 -4.27 -1.27
C ALA A 368 -11.96 -5.04 -1.85
N ALA A 369 -12.10 -5.08 -3.18
CA ALA A 369 -13.13 -5.90 -3.84
C ALA A 369 -12.99 -7.40 -3.49
N ALA A 370 -11.77 -7.93 -3.50
CA ALA A 370 -11.50 -9.33 -3.12
C ALA A 370 -11.80 -9.60 -1.63
N ARG A 371 -11.46 -8.65 -0.74
CA ARG A 371 -11.81 -8.76 0.69
C ARG A 371 -13.32 -8.78 0.91
N ILE A 372 -14.08 -7.89 0.25
CA ILE A 372 -15.56 -7.88 0.33
C ILE A 372 -16.12 -9.24 -0.11
N ALA A 373 -15.60 -9.83 -1.19
CA ALA A 373 -16.01 -11.17 -1.59
C ALA A 373 -15.87 -12.17 -0.44
N ARG A 374 -14.70 -12.21 0.21
CA ARG A 374 -14.42 -13.13 1.33
C ARG A 374 -15.30 -12.84 2.55
N MET A 375 -15.68 -11.58 2.79
CA MET A 375 -16.66 -11.25 3.84
C MET A 375 -18.02 -11.93 3.57
N TYR A 376 -18.52 -11.88 2.33
CA TYR A 376 -19.73 -12.61 1.93
C TYR A 376 -19.56 -14.13 1.95
N ARG A 377 -18.38 -14.67 1.60
CA ARG A 377 -18.12 -16.11 1.68
C ARG A 377 -18.23 -16.63 3.12
N ASN A 378 -17.76 -15.83 4.07
CA ASN A 378 -17.65 -16.23 5.47
C ASN A 378 -18.86 -15.81 6.33
N GLY A 379 -19.78 -14.98 5.80
CA GLY A 379 -20.85 -14.40 6.59
C GLY A 379 -20.32 -13.49 7.71
N ALA A 380 -19.28 -12.70 7.41
CA ALA A 380 -18.59 -11.84 8.37
C ALA A 380 -19.06 -10.37 8.26
N HIS A 381 -18.68 -9.53 9.23
CA HIS A 381 -18.95 -8.08 9.21
C HIS A 381 -20.44 -7.70 9.08
N ARG A 382 -21.30 -8.50 9.73
CA ARG A 382 -22.78 -8.43 9.68
C ARG A 382 -23.42 -8.81 8.33
N LEU A 383 -22.62 -9.26 7.37
CA LEU A 383 -23.13 -9.79 6.11
C LEU A 383 -23.61 -11.23 6.28
N ALA A 384 -24.74 -11.57 5.65
CA ALA A 384 -25.13 -12.95 5.49
C ALA A 384 -24.21 -13.66 4.49
N GLN A 385 -24.02 -14.97 4.66
CA GLN A 385 -23.29 -15.76 3.69
C GLN A 385 -24.03 -15.75 2.33
N ASP A 386 -23.36 -15.32 1.28
CA ASP A 386 -23.95 -15.22 -0.06
C ASP A 386 -22.91 -15.53 -1.15
N LEU A 387 -23.03 -16.73 -1.74
CA LEU A 387 -22.12 -17.21 -2.78
C LEU A 387 -22.23 -16.40 -4.08
N LYS A 388 -23.42 -15.87 -4.42
CA LYS A 388 -23.58 -15.05 -5.64
C LYS A 388 -22.89 -13.71 -5.47
N ARG A 389 -22.99 -13.10 -4.29
CA ARG A 389 -22.25 -11.88 -3.94
C ARG A 389 -20.75 -12.14 -3.90
N TRP A 390 -20.32 -13.25 -3.30
CA TRP A 390 -18.91 -13.65 -3.33
C TRP A 390 -18.37 -13.78 -4.76
N GLU A 391 -19.07 -14.51 -5.64
CA GLU A 391 -18.66 -14.70 -7.04
C GLU A 391 -18.58 -13.36 -7.79
N GLY A 392 -19.62 -12.51 -7.65
CA GLY A 392 -19.67 -11.20 -8.31
C GLY A 392 -18.57 -10.23 -7.86
N TRP A 393 -18.25 -10.22 -6.56
CA TRP A 393 -17.15 -9.41 -6.03
C TRP A 393 -15.77 -9.91 -6.44
N LEU A 394 -15.57 -11.24 -6.55
CA LEU A 394 -14.33 -11.76 -7.15
C LEU A 394 -14.23 -11.41 -8.64
N GLN A 395 -15.30 -11.55 -9.41
CA GLN A 395 -15.33 -11.15 -10.83
C GLN A 395 -14.94 -9.67 -10.98
N PHE A 396 -15.49 -8.81 -10.14
CA PHE A 396 -15.15 -7.39 -10.12
C PHE A 396 -13.68 -7.15 -9.76
N ALA A 397 -13.14 -7.84 -8.75
CA ALA A 397 -11.73 -7.77 -8.40
C ALA A 397 -10.81 -8.22 -9.55
N VAL A 398 -11.20 -9.26 -10.30
CA VAL A 398 -10.47 -9.76 -11.48
C VAL A 398 -10.43 -8.72 -12.58
N GLU A 399 -11.54 -8.04 -12.87
CA GLU A 399 -11.58 -6.98 -13.89
C GLU A 399 -10.78 -5.74 -13.48
N LEU A 400 -10.64 -5.48 -12.18
CA LEU A 400 -9.70 -4.49 -11.64
C LEU A 400 -8.23 -4.97 -11.62
N GLY A 401 -7.96 -6.20 -12.06
CA GLY A 401 -6.61 -6.75 -12.23
C GLY A 401 -6.10 -7.65 -11.11
N ASN A 402 -6.97 -8.17 -10.24
CA ASN A 402 -6.59 -9.07 -9.15
C ASN A 402 -6.41 -10.53 -9.65
N GLY A 403 -5.16 -10.96 -9.82
CA GLY A 403 -4.84 -12.31 -10.28
C GLY A 403 -5.10 -13.39 -9.23
N ILE A 404 -4.99 -13.05 -7.93
CA ILE A 404 -5.29 -13.95 -6.80
C ILE A 404 -6.80 -14.27 -6.79
N ALA A 405 -7.65 -13.25 -6.92
CA ALA A 405 -9.10 -13.41 -7.05
C ALA A 405 -9.48 -14.28 -8.27
N SER A 406 -8.74 -14.13 -9.38
CA SER A 406 -8.93 -14.96 -10.58
C SER A 406 -8.64 -16.42 -10.29
N TYR A 407 -7.53 -16.71 -9.60
CA TYR A 407 -7.21 -18.08 -9.22
C TYR A 407 -8.22 -18.67 -8.21
N GLU A 408 -8.73 -17.87 -7.26
CA GLU A 408 -9.81 -18.30 -6.37
C GLU A 408 -11.08 -18.71 -7.12
N LEU A 409 -11.50 -17.95 -8.14
CA LEU A 409 -12.60 -18.33 -9.02
C LEU A 409 -12.28 -19.62 -9.78
N ALA A 410 -11.05 -19.78 -10.27
CA ALA A 410 -10.64 -21.01 -10.95
C ALA A 410 -10.79 -22.26 -10.06
N LEU A 411 -10.33 -22.17 -8.81
CA LEU A 411 -10.47 -23.24 -7.82
C LEU A 411 -11.94 -23.53 -7.50
N HIS A 412 -12.76 -22.50 -7.36
CA HIS A 412 -14.19 -22.68 -7.12
C HIS A 412 -14.88 -23.38 -8.29
N TYR A 413 -14.69 -22.92 -9.52
CA TYR A 413 -15.29 -23.55 -10.69
C TYR A 413 -14.84 -24.99 -10.86
N ARG A 414 -13.57 -25.30 -10.54
CA ARG A 414 -13.05 -26.67 -10.50
C ARG A 414 -13.80 -27.51 -9.47
N ALA A 415 -14.02 -26.99 -8.27
CA ALA A 415 -14.75 -27.69 -7.21
C ALA A 415 -16.25 -27.90 -7.54
N THR A 416 -16.83 -27.05 -8.40
CA THR A 416 -18.23 -27.15 -8.84
C THR A 416 -18.41 -27.84 -10.20
N ASP A 417 -17.40 -28.57 -10.68
CA ASP A 417 -17.42 -29.30 -11.97
C ASP A 417 -17.70 -28.42 -13.20
N GLN A 418 -17.11 -27.22 -13.22
CA GLN A 418 -17.17 -26.25 -14.33
C GLN A 418 -15.78 -26.05 -14.96
N PRO A 419 -15.21 -27.06 -15.66
CA PRO A 419 -13.81 -27.07 -16.09
C PRO A 419 -13.45 -25.97 -17.09
N HIS A 420 -14.37 -25.57 -17.97
CA HIS A 420 -14.12 -24.47 -18.92
C HIS A 420 -13.94 -23.13 -18.22
N LEU A 421 -14.76 -22.82 -17.21
CA LEU A 421 -14.61 -21.61 -16.40
C LEU A 421 -13.35 -21.68 -15.55
N ALA A 422 -13.07 -22.85 -14.95
CA ALA A 422 -11.84 -23.06 -14.19
C ALA A 422 -10.58 -22.75 -15.02
N SER A 423 -10.49 -23.31 -16.22
CA SER A 423 -9.38 -23.07 -17.15
C SER A 423 -9.28 -21.60 -17.57
N ARG A 424 -10.42 -20.96 -17.87
CA ARG A 424 -10.47 -19.54 -18.24
C ARG A 424 -9.90 -18.64 -17.15
N TYR A 425 -10.33 -18.82 -15.90
CA TYR A 425 -9.89 -18.01 -14.78
C TYR A 425 -8.46 -18.34 -14.33
N GLU A 426 -7.99 -19.57 -14.54
CA GLU A 426 -6.57 -19.91 -14.33
C GLU A 426 -5.68 -19.21 -15.36
N GLY A 427 -6.08 -19.21 -16.64
CA GLY A 427 -5.38 -18.45 -17.69
C GLY A 427 -5.40 -16.95 -17.43
N ARG A 428 -6.54 -16.41 -16.97
CA ARG A 428 -6.66 -15.00 -16.58
C ARG A 428 -5.77 -14.63 -15.40
N ALA A 429 -5.63 -15.51 -14.40
CA ALA A 429 -4.73 -15.30 -13.27
C ALA A 429 -3.28 -15.11 -13.74
N ARG A 430 -2.81 -15.98 -14.64
CA ARG A 430 -1.47 -15.89 -15.24
C ARG A 430 -1.30 -14.64 -16.11
N ALA A 431 -2.32 -14.26 -16.88
CA ALA A 431 -2.29 -13.03 -17.68
C ALA A 431 -2.25 -11.75 -16.82
N LEU A 432 -2.81 -11.80 -15.61
CA LEU A 432 -2.67 -10.75 -14.59
C LEU A 432 -1.35 -10.87 -13.81
N GLY A 433 -0.52 -11.86 -14.14
CA GLY A 433 0.78 -12.14 -13.56
C GLY A 433 0.72 -12.69 -12.13
N PHE A 434 -0.34 -13.42 -11.80
CA PHE A 434 -0.34 -14.29 -10.63
C PHE A 434 0.10 -15.71 -11.03
N THR A 435 1.19 -16.18 -10.41
CA THR A 435 1.63 -17.56 -10.50
C THR A 435 1.12 -18.31 -9.27
N PRO A 436 0.19 -19.26 -9.43
CA PRO A 436 -0.28 -20.05 -8.31
C PRO A 436 0.86 -20.91 -7.75
N PRO A 437 0.83 -21.22 -6.44
CA PRO A 437 1.77 -22.16 -5.86
C PRO A 437 1.68 -23.52 -6.58
N PRO A 438 2.78 -24.29 -6.67
CA PRO A 438 2.73 -25.62 -7.23
C PRO A 438 1.69 -26.44 -6.47
N THR A 439 0.60 -26.81 -7.13
CA THR A 439 -0.39 -27.71 -6.54
C THR A 439 0.28 -29.06 -6.34
N LEU A 440 0.29 -29.58 -5.10
CA LEU A 440 0.65 -30.98 -4.80
C LEU A 440 -0.38 -32.00 -5.31
N ASP A 441 -1.22 -31.60 -6.27
CA ASP A 441 -2.32 -32.41 -6.77
C ASP A 441 -1.80 -33.36 -7.85
N ASN A 442 -1.19 -34.46 -7.38
CA ASN A 442 -1.01 -35.70 -8.14
C ASN A 442 -2.37 -36.39 -8.35
N SER A 443 -3.32 -35.69 -8.97
CA SER A 443 -4.53 -36.29 -9.50
C SER A 443 -4.59 -36.03 -11.00
N ARG A 444 -3.61 -36.63 -11.73
CA ARG A 444 -3.89 -37.08 -13.09
C ARG A 444 -5.05 -38.08 -12.99
N LYS A 445 -6.22 -37.71 -13.51
CA LYS A 445 -7.15 -38.72 -14.02
C LYS A 445 -6.60 -39.28 -15.32
#